data_AF-A0A8I2FYK2-F1
#
_entry.id   AF-A0A8I2FYK2-F1
#
_cell.length_a   1.000
_cell.length_b   1.000
_cell.length_c   1.000
_cell.angle_alpha   90.00
_cell.angle_beta   90.00
_cell.angle_gamma   90.00
#
_symmetry.space_group_name_H-M   'P 1'
#
loop_
_entity.id
_entity.type
_entity.pdbx_description
1 polymer ?
#
loop_
_entity_poly.entity_id
_entity_poly.type
_entity_poly.pdbx_seq_one_letter_code
_entity_poly.pdbx_strand_id
1 'polypeptide(L)'
;MEVLFSDAFKKSLGKYSSIKKIIKKKVDMIIEHPITLGEPLKGNLRGYYSCPVKRNFLIIFLYCKVCRKKGDDEIVLCKDCESCTDDTIKFVDIGPHDQAYGKK
;
A
#
# COMPACT_ATOMS: atom_id res chain seq x y z
N MET A 1 11.32 9.35 7.05
CA MET A 1 10.36 8.56 6.28
C MET A 1 10.48 8.81 4.80
N GLU A 2 10.71 7.73 4.05
CA GLU A 2 10.72 7.69 2.59
C GLU A 2 9.38 7.15 2.07
N VAL A 3 8.88 7.70 0.96
CA VAL A 3 7.60 7.30 0.38
C VAL A 3 7.77 6.99 -1.09
N LEU A 4 7.44 5.76 -1.48
CA LEU A 4 7.56 5.27 -2.84
C LEU A 4 6.18 4.93 -3.41
N PHE A 5 5.99 5.20 -4.69
CA PHE A 5 4.76 4.90 -5.42
C PHE A 5 5.07 4.00 -6.60
N SER A 6 4.45 2.82 -6.62
CA SER A 6 4.55 1.91 -7.75
C SER A 6 3.94 2.53 -9.02
N ASP A 7 4.31 2.01 -10.19
CA ASP A 7 3.70 2.45 -11.44
C ASP A 7 2.23 2.03 -11.56
N ALA A 8 1.84 0.90 -10.94
CA ALA A 8 0.45 0.50 -10.84
C ALA A 8 -0.36 1.53 -10.04
N PHE A 9 0.16 1.97 -8.89
CA PHE A 9 -0.48 3.02 -8.08
C PHE A 9 -0.63 4.32 -8.86
N LYS A 10 0.41 4.78 -9.55
CA LYS A 10 0.36 5.98 -10.39
C LYS A 10 -0.68 5.86 -11.51
N LYS A 11 -0.75 4.70 -12.17
CA LYS A 11 -1.74 4.41 -13.21
C LYS A 11 -3.16 4.44 -12.66
N SER A 12 -3.38 3.81 -11.50
CA SER A 12 -4.67 3.82 -10.80
C SER A 12 -5.07 5.23 -10.35
N LEU A 13 -4.13 6.06 -9.88
CA LEU A 13 -4.40 7.48 -9.59
C LEU A 13 -4.89 8.26 -10.81
N GLY A 14 -4.34 7.98 -11.99
CA GLY A 14 -4.80 8.57 -13.25
C GLY A 14 -6.22 8.13 -13.60
N LYS A 15 -6.51 6.83 -13.47
CA LYS A 15 -7.84 6.24 -13.72
C LYS A 15 -8.92 6.77 -12.77
N TYR A 16 -8.58 6.97 -11.49
CA TYR A 16 -9.52 7.40 -10.44
C TYR A 16 -9.33 8.88 -10.06
N SER A 17 -9.09 9.73 -11.07
CA SER A 17 -8.81 11.16 -10.88
C SER A 17 -9.92 11.92 -10.13
N SER A 18 -11.18 11.50 -10.28
CA SER A 18 -12.35 12.10 -9.60
C SER A 18 -12.31 11.99 -8.08
N ILE A 19 -11.61 11.00 -7.52
CA ILE A 19 -11.45 10.81 -6.07
C ILE A 19 -10.02 11.08 -5.59
N LYS A 20 -9.13 11.59 -6.46
CA LYS A 20 -7.71 11.83 -6.15
C LYS A 20 -7.47 12.66 -4.89
N LYS A 21 -8.31 13.66 -4.60
CA LYS A 21 -8.20 14.47 -3.37
C LYS A 21 -8.42 13.64 -2.10
N ILE A 22 -9.36 12.69 -2.14
CA ILE A 22 -9.67 11.79 -1.02
C ILE A 22 -8.54 10.76 -0.85
N ILE A 23 -8.04 10.24 -1.98
CA ILE A 23 -6.90 9.32 -1.99
C ILE A 23 -5.67 9.99 -1.36
N LYS A 24 -5.36 11.22 -1.78
CA LYS A 24 -4.24 11.99 -1.23
C LYS A 24 -4.38 12.16 0.28
N LYS A 25 -5.54 12.62 0.77
CA LYS A 25 -5.76 12.73 2.22
C LYS A 25 -5.48 11.42 2.96
N LYS A 26 -5.92 10.29 2.40
CA LYS A 26 -5.70 8.99 3.03
C LYS A 26 -4.23 8.56 2.99
N VAL A 27 -3.53 8.82 1.88
CA VAL A 27 -2.08 8.63 1.76
C VAL A 27 -1.33 9.45 2.81
N ASP A 28 -1.66 10.73 2.96
CA ASP A 28 -1.05 11.63 3.94
C ASP A 28 -1.23 11.07 5.38
N MET A 29 -2.44 10.62 5.71
CA MET A 29 -2.72 9.97 7.00
C MET A 29 -1.92 8.68 7.20
N ILE A 30 -1.79 7.82 6.17
CA ILE A 30 -1.00 6.57 6.24
C ILE A 30 0.48 6.88 6.46
N ILE A 31 1.01 7.95 5.86
CA ILE A 31 2.40 8.38 6.08
C ILE A 31 2.61 8.78 7.56
N GLU A 32 1.66 9.51 8.15
CA GLU A 32 1.74 9.89 9.57
C GLU A 32 1.62 8.68 10.50
N HIS A 33 0.74 7.74 10.17
CA HIS A 33 0.41 6.60 11.05
C HIS A 33 0.27 5.27 10.29
N PRO A 34 1.37 4.70 9.75
CA PRO A 34 1.32 3.56 8.82
C PRO A 34 0.82 2.26 9.45
N ILE A 35 0.97 2.09 10.76
CA ILE A 35 0.63 0.85 11.46
C ILE A 35 -0.82 0.86 11.96
N THR A 36 -1.35 2.01 12.37
CA THR A 36 -2.69 2.08 13.01
C THR A 36 -3.82 2.23 12.00
N LEU A 37 -3.55 2.77 10.81
CA LEU A 37 -4.57 3.01 9.78
C LEU A 37 -4.74 1.86 8.79
N GLY A 38 -3.78 0.95 8.73
CA GLY A 38 -3.80 -0.19 7.83
C GLY A 38 -4.22 -1.48 8.52
N GLU A 39 -4.96 -2.32 7.82
CA GLU A 39 -5.22 -3.69 8.22
C GLU A 39 -4.23 -4.64 7.52
N PRO A 40 -3.52 -5.51 8.25
CA PRO A 40 -2.57 -6.44 7.66
C PRO A 40 -3.31 -7.50 6.81
N LEU A 41 -2.80 -7.72 5.61
CA LEU A 41 -3.34 -8.71 4.68
C LEU A 41 -2.79 -10.11 4.95
N LYS A 42 -3.52 -11.13 4.49
CA LYS A 42 -3.23 -12.55 4.72
C LYS A 42 -3.07 -13.30 3.39
N GLY A 43 -2.59 -14.54 3.47
CA GLY A 43 -2.40 -15.41 2.30
C GLY A 43 -1.36 -14.84 1.33
N ASN A 44 -1.68 -14.81 0.04
CA ASN A 44 -0.78 -14.33 -1.03
C ASN A 44 -0.42 -12.84 -0.93
N LEU A 45 -1.15 -12.07 -0.09
CA LEU A 45 -0.87 -10.65 0.16
C LEU A 45 -0.28 -10.43 1.56
N ARG A 46 0.21 -11.48 2.22
CA ARG A 46 0.95 -11.32 3.47
C ARG A 46 2.14 -10.36 3.27
N GLY A 47 2.39 -9.51 4.26
CA GLY A 47 3.38 -8.43 4.21
C GLY A 47 2.84 -7.09 3.70
N TYR A 48 1.67 -7.10 3.06
CA TYR A 48 0.96 -5.88 2.66
C TYR A 48 -0.12 -5.49 3.68
N TYR A 49 -0.53 -4.23 3.60
CA TYR A 49 -1.62 -3.63 4.36
C TYR A 49 -2.65 -3.07 3.40
N SER A 50 -3.91 -3.08 3.83
CA SER A 50 -4.98 -2.36 3.14
C SER A 50 -5.55 -1.25 4.01
N CYS A 51 -5.99 -0.16 3.37
CA CYS A 51 -6.70 0.91 4.06
C CYS A 51 -7.90 1.39 3.23
N PRO A 52 -9.12 1.42 3.79
CA PRO A 52 -10.30 1.92 3.10
C PRO A 52 -10.25 3.44 2.89
N VAL A 53 -10.56 3.85 1.66
CA VAL A 53 -10.59 5.26 1.23
C VAL A 53 -12.01 5.80 1.21
N LYS A 54 -12.85 5.25 0.32
CA LYS A 54 -14.25 5.66 0.12
C LYS A 54 -15.03 4.51 -0.50
N ARG A 55 -16.21 4.20 0.06
CA ARG A 55 -17.06 3.08 -0.39
C ARG A 55 -16.22 1.79 -0.44
N ASN A 56 -16.10 1.18 -1.61
CA ASN A 56 -15.37 -0.05 -1.84
C ASN A 56 -13.90 0.16 -2.24
N PHE A 57 -13.35 1.37 -2.23
CA PHE A 57 -11.95 1.61 -2.61
C PHE A 57 -10.98 1.34 -1.46
N LEU A 58 -9.91 0.62 -1.78
CA LEU A 58 -8.80 0.29 -0.88
C LEU A 58 -7.48 0.80 -1.46
N ILE A 59 -6.62 1.32 -0.60
CA ILE A 59 -5.18 1.48 -0.86
C ILE A 59 -4.48 0.22 -0.37
N ILE A 60 -3.63 -0.36 -1.21
CA ILE A 60 -2.68 -1.40 -0.82
C ILE A 60 -1.30 -0.76 -0.68
N PHE A 61 -0.65 -0.99 0.46
CA PHE A 61 0.67 -0.48 0.75
C PHE A 61 1.50 -1.47 1.58
N LEU A 62 2.80 -1.23 1.71
CA LEU A 62 3.66 -1.94 2.64
C LEU A 62 4.53 -0.95 3.42
N TYR A 63 4.87 -1.30 4.65
CA TYR A 63 5.81 -0.54 5.48
C TYR A 63 7.02 -1.41 5.81
N CYS A 64 8.19 -1.03 5.30
CA CYS A 64 9.41 -1.85 5.34
C CYS A 64 9.81 -2.28 6.75
N LYS A 65 9.74 -1.37 7.72
CA LYS A 65 10.02 -1.65 9.14
C LYS A 65 9.22 -2.84 9.67
N VAL A 66 7.94 -2.93 9.33
CA VAL A 66 7.08 -4.02 9.82
C VAL A 66 7.27 -5.28 8.99
N CYS A 67 7.43 -5.13 7.67
CA CYS A 67 7.69 -6.23 6.75
C CYS A 67 8.92 -7.03 7.19
N ARG A 68 10.08 -6.37 7.33
CA ARG A 68 11.34 -7.00 7.75
C ARG A 68 11.29 -7.54 9.18
N LYS A 69 10.69 -6.77 10.11
CA LYS A 69 10.54 -7.23 11.51
C LYS A 69 9.76 -8.55 11.61
N LYS A 70 8.83 -8.80 10.70
CA LYS A 70 8.01 -10.03 10.67
C LYS A 70 8.60 -11.14 9.78
N GLY A 71 9.70 -10.88 9.06
CA GLY A 71 10.23 -11.76 8.02
C GLY A 71 9.28 -11.89 6.82
N ASP A 72 8.38 -10.92 6.62
CA ASP A 72 7.45 -10.96 5.48
C ASP A 72 8.15 -10.55 4.17
N ASP A 73 9.36 -9.99 4.23
CA ASP A 73 10.18 -9.64 3.07
C ASP A 73 10.60 -10.86 2.24
N GLU A 74 10.76 -12.03 2.88
CA GLU A 74 10.96 -13.32 2.21
C GLU A 74 9.74 -13.79 1.40
N ILE A 75 8.55 -13.23 1.69
CA ILE A 75 7.29 -13.54 1.01
C ILE A 75 7.00 -12.49 -0.06
N VAL A 76 7.18 -11.21 0.30
CA VAL A 76 6.89 -10.07 -0.57
C VAL A 76 7.90 -9.99 -1.72
N LEU A 77 9.16 -10.37 -1.49
CA LEU A 77 10.22 -10.44 -2.50
C LEU A 77 10.40 -9.12 -3.28
N CYS A 78 10.42 -8.00 -2.56
CA CYS A 78 10.71 -6.67 -3.14
C CYS A 78 12.09 -6.67 -3.81
N LYS A 79 12.17 -6.32 -5.09
CA LYS A 79 13.47 -6.20 -5.82
C LYS A 79 14.41 -5.16 -5.22
N ASP A 80 13.85 -4.14 -4.60
CA ASP A 80 14.54 -2.99 -4.00
C ASP A 80 14.58 -3.09 -2.46
N CYS A 81 14.42 -4.28 -1.89
CA CYS A 81 14.35 -4.45 -0.42
C CYS A 81 15.64 -4.00 0.26
N GLU A 82 16.81 -4.30 -0.31
CA GLU A 82 18.12 -3.96 0.28
C GLU A 82 18.49 -2.49 0.08
N SER A 83 17.90 -1.82 -0.92
CA SER A 83 18.22 -0.43 -1.28
C SER A 83 17.38 0.61 -0.55
N CYS A 84 16.37 0.19 0.23
CA CYS A 84 15.48 1.12 0.95
C CYS A 84 15.58 0.93 2.47
N THR A 85 15.35 2.00 3.22
CA THR A 85 15.45 1.97 4.69
C THR A 85 14.26 1.27 5.34
N ASP A 86 14.32 1.01 6.65
CA ASP A 86 13.16 0.52 7.41
C ASP A 86 12.02 1.55 7.40
N ASP A 87 12.36 2.83 7.44
CA ASP A 87 11.39 3.91 7.49
C ASP A 87 10.88 4.29 6.09
N THR A 88 10.53 3.28 5.29
CA THR A 88 10.03 3.41 3.91
C THR A 88 8.63 2.81 3.78
N ILE A 89 7.69 3.60 3.25
CA ILE A 89 6.34 3.16 2.88
C ILE A 89 6.26 3.06 1.35
N LYS A 90 5.76 1.93 0.84
CA LYS A 90 5.52 1.76 -0.60
C LYS A 90 4.03 1.60 -0.87
N PHE A 91 3.48 2.53 -1.63
CA PHE A 91 2.11 2.47 -2.13
C PHE A 91 2.06 1.63 -3.40
N VAL A 92 1.33 0.51 -3.33
CA VAL A 92 1.36 -0.57 -4.33
C VAL A 92 0.25 -0.43 -5.33
N ASP A 93 -0.99 -0.25 -4.89
CA ASP A 93 -2.13 -0.03 -5.78
C ASP A 93 -3.28 0.67 -5.05
N ILE A 94 -4.24 1.16 -5.82
CA ILE A 94 -5.53 1.63 -5.33
C ILE A 94 -6.64 1.20 -6.29
N GLY A 95 -7.70 0.63 -5.73
CA GLY A 95 -8.84 0.22 -6.55
C GLY A 95 -10.04 -0.19 -5.70
N PRO A 96 -11.19 -0.46 -6.34
CA PRO A 96 -12.29 -1.11 -5.67
C PRO A 96 -11.87 -2.51 -5.19
N HIS A 97 -12.49 -2.98 -4.10
CA HIS A 97 -12.15 -4.22 -3.40
C HIS A 97 -11.90 -5.40 -4.34
N ASP A 98 -12.80 -5.62 -5.30
CA ASP A 98 -12.69 -6.75 -6.24
C ASP A 98 -11.49 -6.63 -7.19
N GLN A 99 -11.13 -5.42 -7.60
CA GLN A 99 -9.97 -5.16 -8.48
C GLN A 99 -8.65 -5.17 -7.72
N ALA A 100 -8.63 -4.67 -6.48
CA ALA A 100 -7.43 -4.62 -5.64
C ALA A 100 -6.96 -6.02 -5.19
N TYR A 101 -7.89 -6.98 -5.05
CA TYR A 101 -7.59 -8.37 -4.69
C TYR A 101 -7.53 -9.33 -5.90
N GLY A 102 -7.67 -8.84 -7.13
CA GLY A 102 -7.53 -9.65 -8.34
C GLY A 102 -8.73 -10.56 -8.67
N LYS A 103 -9.94 -10.27 -8.18
CA LYS A 103 -11.16 -10.91 -8.70
C LYS A 103 -11.66 -10.12 -9.92
N LYS A 104 -11.39 -10.65 -11.11
CA LYS A 104 -12.19 -10.36 -12.30
C LYS A 104 -13.54 -11.05 -12.20
#